data_AF-A0A6Y9DN60-F1
#
_entry.id   AF-A0A6Y9DN60-F1
#
_cell.length_a   1.000
_cell.length_b   1.000
_cell.length_c   1.000
_cell.angle_alpha   90.00
_cell.angle_beta   90.00
_cell.angle_gamma   90.00
#
_symmetry.space_group_name_H-M   'P 1'
#
loop_
_entity.id
_entity.type
_entity.pdbx_description
1 polymer ?
#
loop_
_entity_poly.entity_id
_entity_poly.type
_entity_poly.pdbx_seq_one_letter_code
_entity_poly.pdbx_strand_id
1 'polypeptide(L)'
;MTTLKYNYINKNKFSRPGFKLLRVSKIVMHYTANPGAGADNHRRYFRDLKERYASAHVFIDDKEAICIIPLNEVAYHANEKACRVQALKATTSYYAGGNANLTSIGIEMCLDKNGNITSATFNRSVDVVAELCKTYNLTASDIIRHYDVTGKNCPAPWVAKPSELTRFRNAVNAKLKGSATTSKPKPSASSSKNTYYTENPKKIKTLVQCDLYNSVDFTEKHKIGGTYPAGTVFTITGMAKTKGGTPRLKTKSGYYLTANTKFVKKI
;
A
#
# COMPACT_ATOMS: atom_id res chain seq x y z
N MET A 1 -4.38 -9.63 -7.28
CA MET A 1 -3.21 -10.35 -6.75
C MET A 1 -2.54 -9.43 -5.74
N THR A 2 -2.21 -9.93 -4.56
CA THR A 2 -1.41 -9.23 -3.55
C THR A 2 -0.05 -8.88 -4.14
N THR A 3 0.43 -7.65 -3.90
CA THR A 3 1.72 -7.17 -4.43
C THR A 3 2.90 -7.85 -3.72
N LEU A 4 2.65 -8.43 -2.55
CA LEU A 4 3.63 -9.01 -1.65
C LEU A 4 3.59 -10.54 -1.69
N LYS A 5 4.73 -11.16 -2.00
CA LYS A 5 4.93 -12.61 -1.95
C LYS A 5 5.48 -13.01 -0.58
N TYR A 6 4.75 -13.87 0.14
CA TYR A 6 5.20 -14.41 1.41
C TYR A 6 6.11 -15.62 1.17
N ASN A 7 7.40 -15.49 1.48
CA ASN A 7 8.40 -16.52 1.24
C ASN A 7 9.44 -16.54 2.37
N TYR A 8 8.96 -16.94 3.54
CA TYR A 8 9.72 -16.82 4.77
C TYR A 8 11.00 -17.66 4.75
N ILE A 9 12.05 -17.16 5.43
CA ILE A 9 13.25 -17.94 5.72
C ILE A 9 13.04 -18.78 6.99
N ASN A 10 13.82 -19.84 7.19
CA ASN A 10 13.73 -20.63 8.43
C ASN A 10 14.16 -19.79 9.65
N LYS A 11 13.57 -20.10 10.81
CA LYS A 11 13.99 -19.48 12.08
C LYS A 11 15.46 -19.78 12.33
N ASN A 12 16.20 -18.76 12.70
CA ASN A 12 17.62 -18.83 13.05
C ASN A 12 17.99 -17.60 13.88
N LYS A 13 19.04 -17.72 14.70
CA LYS A 13 19.42 -16.65 15.63
C LYS A 13 19.90 -15.35 14.96
N PHE A 14 20.35 -15.40 13.71
CA PHE A 14 21.03 -14.28 13.05
C PHE A 14 20.09 -13.36 12.28
N SER A 15 19.03 -13.89 11.69
CA SER A 15 18.13 -13.11 10.82
C SER A 15 16.65 -13.31 11.11
N ARG A 16 16.23 -14.45 11.66
CA ARG A 16 14.82 -14.71 12.03
C ARG A 16 14.72 -15.34 13.42
N PRO A 17 14.76 -14.53 14.50
CA PRO A 17 14.73 -15.06 15.86
C PRO A 17 13.40 -15.73 16.24
N GLY A 18 12.31 -15.43 15.53
CA GLY A 18 10.98 -15.93 15.88
C GLY A 18 10.37 -15.24 17.10
N PHE A 19 10.97 -14.14 17.58
CA PHE A 19 10.37 -13.27 18.59
C PHE A 19 9.12 -12.60 18.02
N LYS A 20 8.08 -12.45 18.84
CA LYS A 20 6.86 -11.77 18.45
C LYS A 20 7.09 -10.25 18.39
N LEU A 21 6.54 -9.58 17.39
CA LEU A 21 6.38 -8.14 17.43
C LEU A 21 5.37 -7.76 18.52
N LEU A 22 5.61 -6.67 19.24
CA LEU A 22 4.67 -6.16 20.24
C LEU A 22 3.47 -5.48 19.57
N ARG A 23 3.74 -4.76 18.47
CA ARG A 23 2.78 -4.07 17.61
C ARG A 23 3.48 -3.63 16.34
N VAL A 24 2.72 -3.14 15.37
CA VAL A 24 3.26 -2.42 14.22
C VAL A 24 2.79 -0.97 14.32
N SER A 25 3.68 -0.06 14.75
CA SER A 25 3.38 1.36 14.88
C SER A 25 4.00 2.23 13.80
N LYS A 26 5.06 1.75 13.11
CA LYS A 26 5.73 2.44 12.01
C LYS A 26 6.25 1.49 10.95
N ILE A 27 6.49 2.04 9.77
CA ILE A 27 7.22 1.38 8.68
C ILE A 27 8.57 2.09 8.53
N VAL A 28 9.66 1.34 8.64
CA VAL A 28 11.03 1.86 8.52
C VAL A 28 11.56 1.52 7.13
N MET A 29 11.77 2.55 6.32
CA MET A 29 12.29 2.43 4.97
C MET A 29 13.81 2.39 4.98
N HIS A 30 14.35 1.44 4.21
CA HIS A 30 15.76 1.20 3.98
C HIS A 30 16.06 1.11 2.48
N TYR A 31 17.34 1.10 2.16
CA TYR A 31 17.84 0.66 0.87
C TYR A 31 18.99 -0.31 1.10
N THR A 32 19.13 -1.25 0.18
CA THR A 32 20.06 -2.37 0.36
C THR A 32 21.53 -1.96 0.31
N ALA A 33 21.84 -0.81 -0.28
CA ALA A 33 23.22 -0.38 -0.59
C ALA A 33 24.03 -1.46 -1.34
N ASN A 34 23.35 -2.32 -2.09
CA ASN A 34 23.91 -3.48 -2.77
C ASN A 34 23.49 -3.50 -4.24
N PRO A 35 24.18 -2.74 -5.12
CA PRO A 35 23.83 -2.61 -6.53
C PRO A 35 23.70 -3.96 -7.24
N GLY A 36 22.58 -4.14 -7.96
CA GLY A 36 22.34 -5.33 -8.78
C GLY A 36 21.81 -6.57 -8.04
N ALA A 37 21.77 -6.56 -6.71
CA ALA A 37 21.19 -7.64 -5.93
C ALA A 37 19.67 -7.46 -5.78
N GLY A 38 18.89 -8.42 -6.29
CA GLY A 38 17.43 -8.40 -6.22
C GLY A 38 16.86 -8.87 -4.87
N ALA A 39 15.54 -8.90 -4.76
CA ALA A 39 14.83 -9.28 -3.54
C ALA A 39 15.11 -10.74 -3.13
N ASP A 40 15.12 -11.69 -4.08
CA ASP A 40 15.43 -13.09 -3.76
C ASP A 40 16.93 -13.31 -3.45
N ASN A 41 17.84 -12.50 -4.01
CA ASN A 41 19.25 -12.52 -3.59
C ASN A 41 19.36 -12.23 -2.09
N HIS A 42 18.70 -11.17 -1.62
CA HIS A 42 18.69 -10.81 -0.21
C HIS A 42 17.98 -11.86 0.65
N ARG A 43 16.85 -12.42 0.20
CA ARG A 43 16.21 -13.54 0.90
C ARG A 43 17.19 -14.70 1.13
N ARG A 44 17.90 -15.15 0.09
CA ARG A 44 18.88 -16.24 0.19
C ARG A 44 20.05 -15.87 1.10
N TYR A 45 20.55 -14.64 1.02
CA TYR A 45 21.58 -14.14 1.92
C TYR A 45 21.14 -14.21 3.40
N PHE A 46 19.94 -13.69 3.72
CA PHE A 46 19.43 -13.71 5.09
C PHE A 46 19.05 -15.11 5.57
N ARG A 47 18.67 -16.04 4.67
CA ARG A 47 18.45 -17.46 5.01
C ARG A 47 19.70 -18.09 5.61
N ASP A 48 20.88 -17.75 5.09
CA ASP A 48 22.15 -18.42 5.40
C ASP A 48 23.10 -17.55 6.25
N LEU A 49 22.61 -16.44 6.82
CA LEU A 49 23.42 -15.49 7.60
C LEU A 49 23.98 -16.14 8.88
N LYS A 50 25.30 -15.95 9.15
CA LYS A 50 25.99 -16.63 10.27
C LYS A 50 26.84 -15.73 11.18
N GLU A 51 27.09 -14.47 10.82
CA GLU A 51 28.12 -13.66 11.51
C GLU A 51 27.59 -12.34 12.07
N ARG A 52 26.33 -12.01 11.82
CA ARG A 52 25.73 -10.77 12.30
C ARG A 52 24.24 -10.92 12.53
N TYR A 53 23.71 -10.09 13.42
CA TYR A 53 22.28 -9.95 13.64
C TYR A 53 21.74 -8.89 12.68
N ALA A 54 21.10 -9.33 11.61
CA ALA A 54 20.52 -8.43 10.61
C ALA A 54 19.39 -9.13 9.85
N SER A 55 18.34 -8.38 9.56
CA SER A 55 17.26 -8.77 8.63
C SER A 55 16.37 -7.56 8.35
N ALA A 56 15.46 -7.70 7.40
CA ALA A 56 14.29 -6.84 7.24
C ALA A 56 13.09 -7.73 6.92
N HIS A 57 11.87 -7.20 7.06
CA HIS A 57 10.67 -8.00 6.82
C HIS A 57 10.44 -8.19 5.33
N VAL A 58 10.66 -7.14 4.52
CA VAL A 58 10.32 -7.13 3.10
C VAL A 58 11.46 -6.58 2.27
N PHE A 59 11.79 -7.25 1.17
CA PHE A 59 12.72 -6.80 0.13
C PHE A 59 11.97 -6.58 -1.18
N ILE A 60 12.23 -5.46 -1.85
CA ILE A 60 11.46 -5.03 -3.02
C ILE A 60 12.42 -4.61 -4.13
N ASP A 61 12.27 -5.20 -5.31
CA ASP A 61 13.00 -4.82 -6.52
C ASP A 61 12.05 -4.54 -7.71
N ASP A 62 12.61 -4.35 -8.89
CA ASP A 62 11.87 -4.07 -10.13
C ASP A 62 10.87 -5.15 -10.51
N LYS A 63 11.14 -6.40 -10.10
CA LYS A 63 10.42 -7.61 -10.50
C LYS A 63 9.40 -7.98 -9.43
N GLU A 64 9.81 -8.08 -8.17
CA GLU A 64 8.99 -8.65 -7.10
C GLU A 64 9.16 -7.93 -5.75
N ALA A 65 8.24 -8.23 -4.82
CA ALA A 65 8.35 -7.88 -3.41
C ALA A 65 8.21 -9.16 -2.59
N ILE A 66 9.21 -9.47 -1.76
CA ILE A 66 9.26 -10.70 -0.98
C ILE A 66 9.26 -10.36 0.52
N CYS A 67 8.28 -10.89 1.23
CA CYS A 67 8.24 -10.89 2.69
C CYS A 67 8.99 -12.13 3.21
N ILE A 68 10.14 -11.91 3.87
CA ILE A 68 11.05 -12.98 4.31
C ILE A 68 10.95 -13.27 5.81
N ILE A 69 10.44 -12.31 6.60
CA ILE A 69 10.09 -12.47 8.02
C ILE A 69 8.58 -12.20 8.15
N PRO A 70 7.79 -13.07 8.82
CA PRO A 70 6.37 -12.80 9.06
C PRO A 70 6.16 -11.42 9.70
N LEU A 71 5.11 -10.72 9.30
CA LEU A 71 4.83 -9.35 9.77
C LEU A 71 4.35 -9.27 11.24
N ASN A 72 4.28 -10.42 11.93
CA ASN A 72 4.05 -10.53 13.37
C ASN A 72 5.31 -11.01 14.14
N GLU A 73 6.45 -11.15 13.46
CA GLU A 73 7.74 -11.51 14.03
C GLU A 73 8.76 -10.38 13.88
N VAL A 74 9.71 -10.30 14.81
CA VAL A 74 10.80 -9.32 14.82
C VAL A 74 11.80 -9.56 13.70
N ALA A 75 12.21 -8.48 13.02
CA ALA A 75 13.42 -8.43 12.19
C ALA A 75 14.46 -7.47 12.79
N TYR A 76 15.75 -7.76 12.59
CA TYR A 76 16.88 -6.97 13.10
C TYR A 76 17.29 -5.87 12.12
N HIS A 77 16.59 -4.74 12.11
CA HIS A 77 16.78 -3.71 11.06
C HIS A 77 17.12 -2.31 11.56
N ALA A 78 16.76 -1.91 12.78
CA ALA A 78 16.91 -0.54 13.26
C ALA A 78 17.12 -0.41 14.78
N ASN A 79 18.11 -1.13 15.33
CA ASN A 79 18.51 -1.00 16.74
C ASN A 79 20.03 -0.92 16.98
N GLU A 80 20.83 -0.68 15.94
CA GLU A 80 22.29 -0.68 16.01
C GLU A 80 22.87 0.54 16.77
N LYS A 81 22.03 1.56 17.02
CA LYS A 81 22.34 2.70 17.90
C LYS A 81 21.09 3.06 18.71
N ALA A 82 21.25 3.96 19.67
CA ALA A 82 20.16 4.46 20.50
C ALA A 82 18.98 4.97 19.64
N CYS A 83 17.77 4.52 19.99
CA CYS A 83 16.56 4.92 19.29
C CYS A 83 16.20 6.38 19.60
N ARG A 84 16.14 7.21 18.55
CA ARG A 84 15.82 8.64 18.61
C ARG A 84 14.32 8.92 18.56
N VAL A 85 13.51 7.94 18.14
CA VAL A 85 12.05 8.08 18.02
C VAL A 85 11.39 7.52 19.27
N GLN A 86 10.87 8.41 20.13
CA GLN A 86 10.28 8.01 21.42
C GLN A 86 9.16 6.98 21.28
N ALA A 87 8.31 7.09 20.26
CA ALA A 87 7.21 6.15 20.00
C ALA A 87 7.65 4.72 19.64
N LEU A 88 8.93 4.53 19.29
CA LEU A 88 9.54 3.24 18.93
C LEU A 88 10.44 2.68 20.04
N LYS A 89 10.67 3.40 21.14
CA LYS A 89 11.39 2.85 22.29
C LYS A 89 10.54 1.73 22.91
N ALA A 90 11.12 0.55 22.99
CA ALA A 90 10.46 -0.65 23.49
C ALA A 90 11.52 -1.65 23.96
N THR A 91 11.17 -2.43 24.98
CA THR A 91 12.01 -3.49 25.53
C THR A 91 11.13 -4.67 25.93
N THR A 92 11.72 -5.85 25.95
CA THR A 92 11.09 -7.10 26.40
C THR A 92 12.12 -7.95 27.12
N SER A 93 11.69 -8.95 27.90
CA SER A 93 12.60 -9.89 28.54
C SER A 93 13.44 -10.70 27.54
N TYR A 94 12.90 -11.02 26.37
CA TYR A 94 13.59 -11.79 25.32
C TYR A 94 14.40 -10.93 24.34
N TYR A 95 14.20 -9.61 24.35
CA TYR A 95 14.93 -8.68 23.50
C TYR A 95 15.05 -7.30 24.16
N ALA A 96 15.95 -7.23 25.15
CA ALA A 96 16.25 -5.99 25.85
C ALA A 96 16.78 -4.93 24.88
N GLY A 97 16.20 -3.73 24.93
CA GLY A 97 16.60 -2.64 24.02
C GLY A 97 16.30 -2.90 22.55
N GLY A 98 15.32 -3.78 22.24
CA GLY A 98 14.91 -4.05 20.86
C GLY A 98 14.41 -2.81 20.10
N ASN A 99 13.85 -1.82 20.81
CA ASN A 99 13.41 -0.54 20.25
C ASN A 99 12.52 -0.71 19.01
N ALA A 100 12.89 -0.09 17.89
CA ALA A 100 12.13 -0.14 16.65
C ALA A 100 11.94 -1.55 16.11
N ASN A 101 12.88 -2.48 16.37
CA ASN A 101 12.75 -3.88 15.93
C ASN A 101 11.55 -4.59 16.56
N LEU A 102 11.06 -4.12 17.73
CA LEU A 102 9.90 -4.70 18.42
C LEU A 102 8.56 -4.09 17.99
N THR A 103 8.59 -2.95 17.30
CA THR A 103 7.40 -2.10 17.08
C THR A 103 7.21 -1.63 15.64
N SER A 104 8.04 -2.09 14.69
CA SER A 104 8.00 -1.58 13.32
C SER A 104 8.30 -2.66 12.27
N ILE A 105 7.88 -2.37 11.05
CA ILE A 105 8.19 -3.19 9.87
C ILE A 105 9.30 -2.52 9.06
N GLY A 106 10.49 -3.12 9.04
CA GLY A 106 11.58 -2.78 8.12
C GLY A 106 11.35 -3.25 6.68
N ILE A 107 11.50 -2.33 5.71
CA ILE A 107 11.36 -2.58 4.26
C ILE A 107 12.61 -2.10 3.52
N GLU A 108 13.17 -2.96 2.68
CA GLU A 108 14.38 -2.73 1.91
C GLU A 108 14.07 -2.52 0.42
N MET A 109 14.47 -1.35 -0.10
CA MET A 109 14.47 -1.06 -1.54
C MET A 109 15.77 -1.57 -2.17
N CYS A 110 15.66 -2.54 -3.07
CA CYS A 110 16.78 -3.08 -3.84
C CYS A 110 17.23 -2.08 -4.91
N LEU A 111 18.49 -2.17 -5.31
CA LEU A 111 19.09 -1.24 -6.25
C LEU A 111 19.36 -1.93 -7.59
N ASP A 112 19.22 -1.18 -8.69
CA ASP A 112 19.74 -1.63 -9.97
C ASP A 112 21.27 -1.76 -9.94
N LYS A 113 21.85 -2.31 -11.01
CA LYS A 113 23.30 -2.47 -11.17
C LYS A 113 24.09 -1.15 -11.09
N ASN A 114 23.42 -0.01 -11.30
CA ASN A 114 24.01 1.32 -11.24
C ASN A 114 23.84 1.96 -9.85
N GLY A 115 23.27 1.24 -8.88
CA GLY A 115 23.05 1.73 -7.52
C GLY A 115 21.80 2.59 -7.34
N ASN A 116 20.87 2.60 -8.30
CA ASN A 116 19.67 3.43 -8.23
C ASN A 116 18.47 2.66 -7.66
N ILE A 117 17.65 3.37 -6.88
CA ILE A 117 16.27 2.97 -6.65
C ILE A 117 15.48 3.31 -7.92
N THR A 118 15.18 2.31 -8.73
CA THR A 118 14.47 2.52 -9.99
C THR A 118 13.03 3.01 -9.74
N SER A 119 12.41 3.57 -10.78
CA SER A 119 10.97 3.87 -10.77
C SER A 119 10.10 2.62 -10.54
N ALA A 120 10.53 1.44 -10.97
CA ALA A 120 9.79 0.19 -10.77
C ALA A 120 9.83 -0.24 -9.30
N THR A 121 11.02 -0.27 -8.70
CA THR A 121 11.20 -0.51 -7.26
C THR A 121 10.42 0.50 -6.44
N PHE A 122 10.57 1.81 -6.72
CA PHE A 122 9.84 2.88 -6.02
C PHE A 122 8.33 2.66 -6.02
N ASN A 123 7.74 2.44 -7.21
CA ASN A 123 6.29 2.27 -7.33
C ASN A 123 5.80 0.99 -6.64
N ARG A 124 6.61 -0.09 -6.67
CA ARG A 124 6.30 -1.32 -5.94
C ARG A 124 6.30 -1.10 -4.44
N SER A 125 7.32 -0.39 -3.94
CA SER A 125 7.42 -0.04 -2.52
C SER A 125 6.24 0.81 -2.08
N VAL A 126 5.79 1.76 -2.92
CA VAL A 126 4.56 2.53 -2.65
C VAL A 126 3.33 1.61 -2.52
N ASP A 127 3.17 0.65 -3.43
CA ASP A 127 2.03 -0.29 -3.40
C ASP A 127 2.05 -1.18 -2.15
N VAL A 128 3.21 -1.76 -1.82
CA VAL A 128 3.39 -2.61 -0.62
C VAL A 128 3.20 -1.80 0.67
N VAL A 129 3.80 -0.62 0.77
CA VAL A 129 3.67 0.23 1.97
C VAL A 129 2.23 0.72 2.14
N ALA A 130 1.52 1.05 1.06
CA ALA A 130 0.11 1.40 1.15
C ALA A 130 -0.76 0.22 1.62
N GLU A 131 -0.44 -1.02 1.22
CA GLU A 131 -1.11 -2.22 1.73
C GLU A 131 -0.88 -2.39 3.23
N LEU A 132 0.38 -2.31 3.68
CA LEU A 132 0.76 -2.42 5.09
C LEU A 132 0.14 -1.30 5.95
N CYS A 133 0.11 -0.06 5.44
CA CYS A 133 -0.53 1.05 6.13
C CYS A 133 -2.01 0.78 6.39
N LYS A 134 -2.75 0.15 5.47
CA LYS A 134 -4.15 -0.22 5.73
C LYS A 134 -4.24 -1.33 6.77
N THR A 135 -3.43 -2.39 6.62
CA THR A 135 -3.44 -3.56 7.50
C THR A 135 -3.23 -3.19 8.96
N TYR A 136 -2.35 -2.22 9.22
CA TYR A 136 -1.97 -1.81 10.57
C TYR A 136 -2.53 -0.44 10.98
N ASN A 137 -3.48 0.11 10.21
CA ASN A 137 -4.09 1.42 10.44
C ASN A 137 -3.04 2.54 10.64
N LEU A 138 -2.03 2.55 9.79
CA LEU A 138 -0.97 3.55 9.75
C LEU A 138 -1.25 4.61 8.69
N THR A 139 -0.69 5.79 8.91
CA THR A 139 -0.77 6.91 7.98
C THR A 139 0.56 7.14 7.27
N ALA A 140 0.57 8.02 6.27
CA ALA A 140 1.81 8.38 5.58
C ALA A 140 2.86 9.01 6.52
N SER A 141 2.45 9.63 7.63
CA SER A 141 3.37 10.13 8.67
C SER A 141 4.07 9.03 9.48
N ASP A 142 3.57 7.79 9.43
CA ASP A 142 4.19 6.65 10.13
C ASP A 142 5.27 5.94 9.31
N ILE A 143 5.48 6.38 8.07
CA ILE A 143 6.56 5.92 7.21
C ILE A 143 7.78 6.76 7.51
N ILE A 144 8.83 6.16 8.07
CA ILE A 144 10.07 6.86 8.47
C ILE A 144 11.29 6.20 7.82
N ARG A 145 12.45 6.85 7.90
CA ARG A 145 13.74 6.29 7.46
C ARG A 145 14.45 5.64 8.63
N HIS A 146 15.36 4.70 8.36
CA HIS A 146 16.31 4.23 9.37
C HIS A 146 17.10 5.38 10.00
N TYR A 147 17.46 6.39 9.21
CA TYR A 147 18.07 7.64 9.68
C TYR A 147 17.28 8.31 10.81
N ASP A 148 15.95 8.34 10.72
CA ASP A 148 15.12 8.97 11.74
C ASP A 148 15.17 8.16 13.05
N VAL A 149 15.35 6.84 12.96
CA VAL A 149 15.42 5.92 14.12
C VAL A 149 16.77 5.99 14.83
N THR A 150 17.89 5.88 14.11
CA THR A 150 19.23 5.68 14.71
C THR A 150 20.28 6.70 14.25
N GLY A 151 19.96 7.53 13.26
CA GLY A 151 20.93 8.43 12.60
C GLY A 151 21.80 7.73 11.54
N LYS A 152 21.60 6.44 11.25
CA LYS A 152 22.31 5.78 10.14
C LYS A 152 21.95 6.44 8.81
N ASN A 153 22.92 6.67 7.93
CA ASN A 153 22.71 7.23 6.59
C ASN A 153 21.96 6.24 5.66
N CYS A 154 20.68 6.00 5.95
CA CYS A 154 19.85 4.99 5.30
C CYS A 154 18.36 5.43 5.31
N PRO A 155 17.69 5.46 4.14
CA PRO A 155 18.26 5.31 2.80
C PRO A 155 19.14 6.52 2.44
N ALA A 156 20.40 6.30 2.04
CA ALA A 156 21.31 7.42 1.78
C ALA A 156 20.78 8.41 0.71
N PRO A 157 20.15 7.97 -0.40
CA PRO A 157 19.54 8.90 -1.37
C PRO A 157 18.45 9.79 -0.76
N TRP A 158 17.68 9.28 0.21
CA TRP A 158 16.61 10.04 0.88
C TRP A 158 17.11 10.88 2.06
N VAL A 159 18.28 10.55 2.60
CA VAL A 159 18.97 11.42 3.57
C VAL A 159 19.57 12.62 2.83
N ALA A 160 20.25 12.38 1.71
CA ALA A 160 20.80 13.43 0.85
C ALA A 160 19.70 14.32 0.24
N LYS A 161 18.56 13.73 -0.13
CA LYS A 161 17.40 14.45 -0.69
C LYS A 161 16.12 14.13 0.07
N PRO A 162 15.84 14.83 1.19
CA PRO A 162 14.66 14.58 2.02
C PRO A 162 13.32 14.69 1.30
N SER A 163 13.25 15.45 0.19
CA SER A 163 12.05 15.53 -0.64
C SER A 163 11.65 14.20 -1.28
N GLU A 164 12.55 13.20 -1.39
CA GLU A 164 12.18 11.86 -1.86
C GLU A 164 11.33 11.11 -0.82
N LEU A 165 11.55 11.31 0.49
CA LEU A 165 10.66 10.79 1.52
C LEU A 165 9.27 11.44 1.41
N THR A 166 9.22 12.77 1.21
CA THR A 166 7.97 13.50 1.00
C THR A 166 7.24 12.98 -0.24
N ARG A 167 7.95 12.79 -1.36
CA ARG A 167 7.41 12.20 -2.59
C ARG A 167 6.84 10.80 -2.34
N PHE A 168 7.58 9.96 -1.62
CA PHE A 168 7.14 8.61 -1.28
C PHE A 168 5.88 8.61 -0.40
N ARG A 169 5.87 9.40 0.68
CA ARG A 169 4.71 9.57 1.57
C ARG A 169 3.49 10.09 0.82
N ASN A 170 3.67 11.05 -0.09
CA ASN A 170 2.58 11.56 -0.93
C ASN A 170 2.03 10.49 -1.87
N ALA A 171 2.90 9.68 -2.48
CA ALA A 171 2.49 8.57 -3.33
C ALA A 171 1.73 7.48 -2.55
N VAL A 172 2.20 7.13 -1.34
CA VAL A 172 1.48 6.21 -0.45
C VAL A 172 0.15 6.81 -0.01
N ASN A 173 0.12 8.07 0.41
CA ASN A 173 -1.12 8.75 0.80
C ASN A 173 -2.13 8.78 -0.35
N ALA A 174 -1.67 9.01 -1.58
CA ALA A 174 -2.51 8.94 -2.77
C ALA A 174 -3.08 7.53 -2.98
N LYS A 175 -2.31 6.48 -2.68
CA LYS A 175 -2.81 5.08 -2.68
C LYS A 175 -3.78 4.83 -1.54
N LEU A 176 -3.55 5.34 -0.33
CA LEU A 176 -4.45 5.17 0.81
C LEU A 176 -5.80 5.86 0.55
N LYS A 177 -5.77 7.10 0.06
CA LYS A 177 -6.96 7.83 -0.40
C LYS A 177 -7.61 7.16 -1.62
N GLY A 178 -6.80 6.59 -2.49
CA GLY A 178 -7.23 5.85 -3.69
C GLY A 178 -7.55 4.37 -3.46
N SER A 179 -7.58 3.91 -2.21
CA SER A 179 -7.82 2.50 -1.85
C SER A 179 -9.14 2.24 -1.12
N ALA A 180 -10.04 3.22 -1.14
CA ALA A 180 -11.40 2.85 -1.53
C ALA A 180 -11.33 2.37 -2.99
N THR A 181 -11.24 1.04 -3.20
CA THR A 181 -11.17 0.23 -4.45
C THR A 181 -9.79 -0.29 -4.95
N THR A 182 -9.62 -1.61 -4.94
CA THR A 182 -8.66 -2.42 -5.74
C THR A 182 -9.36 -2.83 -7.06
N SER A 183 -8.78 -3.07 -8.26
CA SER A 183 -7.43 -3.46 -8.73
C SER A 183 -7.29 -3.29 -10.29
N LYS A 184 -6.06 -3.38 -10.82
CA LYS A 184 -5.57 -3.35 -12.25
C LYS A 184 -5.64 -4.75 -12.96
N PRO A 185 -5.33 -4.98 -14.29
CA PRO A 185 -4.61 -4.16 -15.31
C PRO A 185 -5.09 -4.09 -16.82
N LYS A 186 -4.71 -2.99 -17.52
CA LYS A 186 -4.32 -2.66 -18.95
C LYS A 186 -4.86 -3.45 -20.19
N PRO A 187 -4.98 -2.86 -21.43
CA PRO A 187 -3.93 -2.13 -22.18
C PRO A 187 -4.32 -0.76 -22.78
N SER A 188 -3.32 -0.15 -23.42
CA SER A 188 -3.14 1.21 -23.95
C SER A 188 -4.16 1.71 -24.99
N ALA A 189 -4.64 2.95 -24.82
CA ALA A 189 -4.62 4.01 -25.84
C ALA A 189 -4.92 5.36 -25.17
N SER A 190 -4.19 6.40 -25.57
CA SER A 190 -4.29 7.76 -25.08
C SER A 190 -5.60 8.43 -25.54
N SER A 191 -6.35 9.05 -24.60
CA SER A 191 -6.89 10.43 -24.67
C SER A 191 -8.22 10.62 -23.91
N SER A 192 -8.25 11.63 -23.02
CA SER A 192 -9.40 12.23 -22.31
C SER A 192 -10.19 11.35 -21.31
N LYS A 193 -9.95 11.56 -20.01
CA LYS A 193 -10.68 10.89 -18.90
C LYS A 193 -12.10 11.47 -18.74
N ASN A 194 -13.06 11.03 -19.54
CA ASN A 194 -14.47 11.32 -19.27
C ASN A 194 -14.97 10.42 -18.12
N THR A 195 -15.35 11.02 -16.99
CA THR A 195 -15.59 10.30 -15.72
C THR A 195 -17.01 9.72 -15.61
N TYR A 196 -17.88 9.98 -16.58
CA TYR A 196 -19.27 9.53 -16.58
C TYR A 196 -19.66 8.87 -17.91
N TYR A 197 -20.54 7.88 -17.85
CA TYR A 197 -21.30 7.44 -19.03
C TYR A 197 -22.15 8.61 -19.50
N THR A 198 -21.93 9.04 -20.74
CA THR A 198 -22.74 10.04 -21.44
C THR A 198 -23.81 9.41 -22.33
N GLU A 199 -23.78 8.08 -22.47
CA GLU A 199 -24.73 7.26 -23.23
C GLU A 199 -25.24 6.09 -22.39
N ASN A 200 -26.43 5.56 -22.71
CA ASN A 200 -27.06 4.52 -21.91
C ASN A 200 -26.30 3.17 -22.04
N PRO A 201 -25.71 2.65 -20.94
CA PRO A 201 -24.94 1.42 -20.97
C PRO A 201 -25.79 0.14 -21.07
N LYS A 202 -27.13 0.22 -20.97
CA LYS A 202 -28.11 -0.89 -20.95
C LYS A 202 -28.01 -1.83 -19.74
N LYS A 203 -26.82 -2.29 -19.38
CA LYS A 203 -26.56 -3.06 -18.16
C LYS A 203 -25.29 -2.56 -17.51
N ILE A 204 -25.30 -2.50 -16.19
CA ILE A 204 -24.14 -2.14 -15.39
C ILE A 204 -24.02 -3.07 -14.19
N LYS A 205 -22.80 -3.16 -13.67
CA LYS A 205 -22.47 -3.75 -12.37
C LYS A 205 -21.91 -2.65 -11.47
N THR A 206 -22.33 -2.58 -10.21
CA THR A 206 -21.75 -1.67 -9.23
C THR A 206 -20.31 -2.07 -8.91
N LEU A 207 -19.40 -1.11 -8.88
CA LEU A 207 -18.00 -1.31 -8.50
C LEU A 207 -17.77 -1.05 -7.01
N VAL A 208 -18.64 -0.23 -6.42
CA VAL A 208 -18.70 0.05 -4.98
C VAL A 208 -20.14 -0.09 -4.50
N GLN A 209 -20.32 -0.05 -3.19
CA GLN A 209 -21.65 0.09 -2.62
C GLN A 209 -22.33 1.36 -3.20
N CYS A 210 -23.49 1.19 -3.83
CA CYS A 210 -24.24 2.28 -4.44
C CYS A 210 -25.65 2.32 -3.85
N ASP A 211 -26.11 3.53 -3.57
CA ASP A 211 -27.50 3.77 -3.20
C ASP A 211 -28.31 4.07 -4.46
N LEU A 212 -29.61 3.75 -4.39
CA LEU A 212 -30.57 4.26 -5.37
C LEU A 212 -31.23 5.52 -4.82
N TYR A 213 -31.68 6.37 -5.74
CA TYR A 213 -32.33 7.62 -5.41
C TYR A 213 -33.62 7.78 -6.23
N ASN A 214 -34.64 8.37 -5.63
CA ASN A 214 -35.87 8.74 -6.35
C ASN A 214 -35.75 10.06 -7.13
N SER A 215 -34.60 10.72 -7.07
CA SER A 215 -34.26 11.96 -7.77
C SER A 215 -32.85 11.88 -8.40
N VAL A 216 -32.56 12.74 -9.36
CA VAL A 216 -31.20 12.93 -9.91
C VAL A 216 -30.26 13.64 -8.93
N ASP A 217 -30.83 14.31 -7.94
CA ASP A 217 -30.11 15.01 -6.86
C ASP A 217 -29.91 14.06 -5.67
N PHE A 218 -28.70 13.53 -5.58
CA PHE A 218 -28.35 12.49 -4.62
C PHE A 218 -28.10 13.09 -3.23
N THR A 219 -29.17 13.24 -2.48
CA THR A 219 -29.18 13.71 -1.08
C THR A 219 -29.83 12.65 -0.19
N GLU A 220 -29.59 12.70 1.12
CA GLU A 220 -30.14 11.71 2.06
C GLU A 220 -31.68 11.61 1.98
N LYS A 221 -32.40 12.73 1.80
CA LYS A 221 -33.87 12.73 1.63
C LYS A 221 -34.37 11.99 0.38
N HIS A 222 -33.53 11.85 -0.64
CA HIS A 222 -33.86 11.21 -1.90
C HIS A 222 -33.33 9.77 -1.99
N LYS A 223 -32.51 9.36 -1.02
CA LYS A 223 -32.00 8.00 -0.90
C LYS A 223 -33.15 7.08 -0.53
N ILE A 224 -33.32 6.01 -1.28
CA ILE A 224 -34.27 4.94 -0.97
C ILE A 224 -33.51 3.87 -0.19
N GLY A 225 -34.10 3.37 0.90
CA GLY A 225 -33.43 2.63 1.98
C GLY A 225 -32.74 1.31 1.62
N GLY A 226 -32.62 0.98 0.33
CA GLY A 226 -31.78 -0.11 -0.16
C GLY A 226 -30.41 0.40 -0.58
N THR A 227 -29.38 -0.05 0.14
CA THR A 227 -27.97 0.14 -0.21
C THR A 227 -27.45 -1.12 -0.87
N TYR A 228 -26.92 -1.02 -2.09
CA TYR A 228 -26.57 -2.18 -2.90
C TYR A 228 -25.05 -2.39 -2.90
N PRO A 229 -24.55 -3.55 -2.47
CA PRO A 229 -23.11 -3.79 -2.37
C PRO A 229 -22.45 -3.79 -3.75
N ALA A 230 -21.13 -3.70 -3.74
CA ALA A 230 -20.33 -3.88 -4.94
C ALA A 230 -20.65 -5.23 -5.60
N GLY A 231 -20.78 -5.23 -6.92
CA GLY A 231 -21.08 -6.40 -7.71
C GLY A 231 -22.56 -6.61 -8.04
N THR A 232 -23.44 -5.75 -7.52
CA THR A 232 -24.87 -5.74 -7.87
C THR A 232 -25.07 -5.33 -9.32
N VAL A 233 -25.89 -6.08 -10.06
CA VAL A 233 -26.18 -5.82 -11.47
C VAL A 233 -27.49 -5.07 -11.61
N PHE A 234 -27.49 -3.99 -12.39
CA PHE A 234 -28.70 -3.23 -12.74
C PHE A 234 -28.91 -3.20 -14.25
N THR A 235 -30.18 -3.31 -14.65
CA THR A 235 -30.63 -2.97 -16.01
C THR A 235 -30.97 -1.49 -16.07
N ILE A 236 -30.41 -0.78 -17.05
CA ILE A 236 -30.54 0.66 -17.24
C ILE A 236 -31.47 0.94 -18.42
N THR A 237 -32.60 1.57 -18.12
CA THR A 237 -33.66 1.87 -19.10
C THR A 237 -33.51 3.27 -19.69
N GLY A 238 -32.86 4.20 -18.97
CA GLY A 238 -32.67 5.56 -19.45
C GLY A 238 -31.58 6.32 -18.71
N MET A 239 -31.44 7.60 -19.04
CA MET A 239 -30.52 8.52 -18.38
C MET A 239 -31.18 9.88 -18.15
N ALA A 240 -30.74 10.57 -17.12
CA ALA A 240 -31.12 11.95 -16.82
C ALA A 240 -29.86 12.74 -16.42
N LYS A 241 -29.96 14.07 -16.33
CA LYS A 241 -28.88 14.94 -15.86
C LYS A 241 -29.38 15.81 -14.70
N THR A 242 -28.51 16.13 -13.76
CA THR A 242 -28.77 17.19 -12.78
C THR A 242 -28.84 18.55 -13.48
N LYS A 243 -29.29 19.60 -12.78
CA LYS A 243 -29.24 20.98 -13.29
C LYS A 243 -27.83 21.41 -13.71
N GLY A 244 -26.80 20.90 -13.02
CA GLY A 244 -25.38 21.09 -13.36
C GLY A 244 -24.84 20.15 -14.45
N GLY A 245 -25.72 19.46 -15.19
CA GLY A 245 -25.34 18.63 -16.34
C GLY A 245 -24.74 17.26 -16.00
N THR A 246 -24.69 16.87 -14.72
CA THR A 246 -24.09 15.59 -14.32
C THR A 246 -25.03 14.42 -14.64
N PRO A 247 -24.63 13.44 -15.46
CA PRO A 247 -25.51 12.35 -15.86
C PRO A 247 -25.75 11.32 -14.73
N ARG A 248 -26.95 10.74 -14.74
CA ARG A 248 -27.48 9.69 -13.86
C ARG A 248 -28.13 8.60 -14.69
N LEU A 249 -27.97 7.35 -14.26
CA LEU A 249 -28.58 6.18 -14.90
C LEU A 249 -29.93 5.90 -14.24
N LYS A 250 -30.97 5.67 -15.05
CA LYS A 250 -32.28 5.24 -14.58
C LYS A 250 -32.39 3.71 -14.69
N THR A 251 -32.59 3.06 -13.55
CA THR A 251 -32.79 1.62 -13.45
C THR A 251 -34.15 1.19 -14.00
N LYS A 252 -34.32 -0.12 -14.25
CA LYS A 252 -35.62 -0.72 -14.59
C LYS A 252 -36.70 -0.45 -13.54
N SER A 253 -36.35 -0.33 -12.27
CA SER A 253 -37.27 0.03 -11.18
C SER A 253 -37.61 1.52 -11.12
N GLY A 254 -37.13 2.34 -12.07
CA GLY A 254 -37.46 3.76 -12.18
C GLY A 254 -36.56 4.69 -11.36
N TYR A 255 -35.68 4.15 -10.53
CA TYR A 255 -34.79 4.89 -9.65
C TYR A 255 -33.44 5.20 -10.27
N TYR A 256 -32.78 6.22 -9.74
CA TYR A 256 -31.52 6.73 -10.25
C TYR A 256 -30.33 6.20 -9.46
N LEU A 257 -29.25 5.92 -10.20
CA LEU A 257 -27.93 5.74 -9.64
C LEU A 257 -26.88 6.47 -10.48
N THR A 258 -25.67 6.56 -9.97
CA THR A 258 -24.62 7.35 -10.61
C THR A 258 -24.26 6.79 -11.99
N ALA A 259 -24.06 7.67 -12.98
CA ALA A 259 -23.46 7.30 -14.27
C ALA A 259 -21.93 7.36 -14.24
N ASN A 260 -21.34 7.67 -13.09
CA ASN A 260 -19.90 7.81 -12.95
C ASN A 260 -19.21 6.45 -13.10
N THR A 261 -18.32 6.35 -14.08
CA THR A 261 -17.64 5.10 -14.46
C THR A 261 -16.70 4.58 -13.35
N LYS A 262 -16.45 5.38 -12.31
CA LYS A 262 -15.74 4.96 -11.09
C LYS A 262 -16.60 4.12 -10.13
N PHE A 263 -17.92 4.28 -10.17
CA PHE A 263 -18.84 3.63 -9.22
C PHE A 263 -19.61 2.48 -9.86
N VAL A 264 -19.76 2.50 -11.18
CA VAL A 264 -20.49 1.50 -11.94
C VAL A 264 -19.74 1.22 -13.25
N LYS A 265 -19.82 -0.03 -13.73
CA LYS A 265 -19.21 -0.45 -15.00
C LYS A 265 -20.25 -1.13 -15.88
N LYS A 266 -20.30 -0.76 -17.17
CA LYS A 266 -21.06 -1.46 -18.21
C LYS A 266 -20.62 -2.92 -18.30
N ILE A 267 -21.59 -3.83 -18.35
CA ILE A 267 -21.39 -5.27 -18.56
C ILE A 267 -22.25 -5.77 -19.71
#